data_AF-A0A7V9QQB3-F1
#
_entry.id   AF-A0A7V9QQB3-F1
#
_cell.length_a   1.000
_cell.length_b   1.000
_cell.length_c   1.000
_cell.angle_alpha   90.00
_cell.angle_beta   90.00
_cell.angle_gamma   90.00
#
_symmetry.space_group_name_H-M   'P 1'
#
loop_
_entity.id
_entity.type
_entity.pdbx_description
1 polymer ?
#
loop_
_entity_poly.entity_id
_entity_poly.type
_entity_poly.pdbx_seq_one_letter_code
_entity_poly.pdbx_strand_id
1 'polypeptide(L)'
;MPHIKQSDRTVQETTTAMSPADVLLEAKRFFARRPNIYAAFVEQEGPSHITLRGQGGEEIVIGVVAGDAGTRVTGSTYLFDQQIARFFTQLPASDANSALGAVTP
;
A
#
# COMPACT_ATOMS: atom_id res chain seq x y z
N MET A 1 23.46 16.74 8.50
CA MET A 1 22.44 16.67 7.43
C MET A 1 22.12 15.20 7.22
N PRO A 2 20.95 14.69 7.63
CA PRO A 2 20.61 13.30 7.34
C PRO A 2 20.47 13.15 5.82
N HIS A 3 21.22 12.22 5.23
CA HIS A 3 21.06 11.85 3.84
C HIS A 3 19.76 11.06 3.70
N ILE A 4 18.67 11.74 3.33
CA ILE A 4 17.44 11.08 2.88
C ILE A 4 17.82 10.26 1.64
N LYS A 5 17.77 8.93 1.74
CA LYS A 5 18.03 8.08 0.57
C LYS A 5 16.87 8.28 -0.40
N GLN A 6 17.16 8.35 -1.69
CA GLN A 6 16.14 8.60 -2.71
C GLN A 6 15.03 7.52 -2.73
N SER A 7 15.33 6.31 -2.25
CA SER A 7 14.36 5.25 -1.95
C SER A 7 13.26 5.66 -0.98
N ASP A 8 13.57 6.56 -0.05
CA ASP A 8 12.67 7.00 1.02
C ASP A 8 11.67 8.07 0.53
N ARG A 9 11.79 8.53 -0.73
CA ARG A 9 10.96 9.63 -1.27
C ARG A 9 9.77 9.20 -2.13
N THR A 10 9.69 7.94 -2.57
CA THR A 10 8.62 7.46 -3.47
C THR A 10 7.95 6.17 -2.99
N VAL A 11 8.40 5.61 -1.87
CA VAL A 11 7.81 4.41 -1.28
C VAL A 11 7.03 4.83 -0.04
N GLN A 12 5.73 4.59 -0.06
CA GLN A 12 4.88 4.70 1.12
C GLN A 12 4.82 3.34 1.80
N GLU A 13 4.68 3.34 3.13
CA GLU A 13 4.62 2.11 3.92
C GLU A 13 3.58 2.19 5.03
N THR A 14 2.96 1.04 5.35
CA THR A 14 2.14 0.84 6.54
C THR A 14 2.26 -0.59 7.06
N THR A 15 1.75 -0.86 8.27
CA THR A 15 1.62 -2.21 8.82
C THR A 15 0.16 -2.50 9.17
N THR A 16 -0.33 -3.67 8.77
CA THR A 16 -1.73 -4.10 8.93
C THR A 16 -1.83 -5.43 9.64
N ALA A 17 -2.95 -5.65 10.35
CA ALA A 17 -3.29 -6.94 10.93
C ALA A 17 -3.71 -8.00 9.89
N MET A 18 -4.01 -7.58 8.66
CA MET A 18 -4.41 -8.51 7.59
C MET A 18 -3.27 -9.44 7.16
N SER A 19 -3.62 -10.61 6.63
CA SER A 19 -2.64 -11.50 5.99
C SER A 19 -2.11 -10.89 4.69
N PRO A 20 -0.89 -11.26 4.24
CA PRO A 20 -0.34 -10.75 2.98
C PRO A 20 -1.26 -11.00 1.78
N ALA A 21 -1.87 -12.18 1.68
CA ALA A 21 -2.77 -12.52 0.59
C ALA A 21 -4.04 -11.66 0.60
N ASP A 22 -4.60 -11.39 1.78
CA ASP A 22 -5.79 -10.54 1.91
C ASP A 22 -5.47 -9.09 1.55
N VAL A 23 -4.26 -8.60 1.86
CA VAL A 23 -3.84 -7.24 1.47
C VAL A 23 -3.78 -7.11 -0.04
N LEU A 24 -3.19 -8.08 -0.74
CA LEU A 24 -3.14 -8.06 -2.20
C LEU A 24 -4.55 -8.15 -2.80
N LEU A 25 -5.44 -8.98 -2.22
CA LEU A 25 -6.83 -9.07 -2.64
C LEU A 25 -7.59 -7.73 -2.45
N GLU A 26 -7.41 -7.07 -1.31
CA GLU A 26 -8.04 -5.77 -1.06
C GLU A 26 -7.45 -4.67 -1.95
N ALA A 27 -6.15 -4.69 -2.24
CA ALA A 27 -5.55 -3.75 -3.19
C ALA A 27 -6.22 -3.89 -4.58
N LYS A 28 -6.38 -5.12 -5.08
CA LYS A 28 -7.11 -5.38 -6.34
C LYS A 28 -8.52 -4.79 -6.32
N ARG A 29 -9.25 -5.01 -5.23
CA ARG A 29 -10.63 -4.51 -5.06
C ARG A 29 -10.69 -2.99 -4.95
N PHE A 30 -9.72 -2.37 -4.28
CA PHE A 30 -9.67 -0.94 -4.03
C PHE A 30 -9.41 -0.17 -5.31
N PHE A 31 -8.35 -0.51 -6.03
CA PHE A 31 -7.91 0.23 -7.21
C PHE A 31 -8.80 -0.04 -8.45
N ALA A 32 -9.46 -1.18 -8.53
CA ALA A 32 -10.44 -1.47 -9.58
C ALA A 32 -11.86 -0.93 -9.26
N ARG A 33 -12.07 -0.25 -8.12
CA ARG A 33 -13.41 0.14 -7.65
C ARG A 33 -13.99 1.31 -8.45
N ARG A 34 -15.14 1.07 -9.10
CA ARG A 34 -15.97 2.03 -9.88
C ARG A 34 -15.18 2.71 -11.03
N PRO A 35 -15.86 3.16 -12.10
CA PRO A 35 -15.19 3.97 -13.13
C PRO A 35 -14.78 5.30 -12.49
N ASN A 36 -13.49 5.42 -12.20
CA ASN A 36 -12.87 6.59 -11.62
C ASN A 36 -11.56 6.86 -12.39
N ILE A 37 -11.10 8.11 -12.45
CA ILE A 37 -9.92 8.50 -13.25
C ILE A 37 -8.61 7.83 -12.77
N TYR A 38 -8.61 7.30 -11.55
CA TYR A 38 -7.55 6.55 -10.90
C TYR A 38 -7.88 5.04 -10.82
N ALA A 39 -8.74 4.53 -11.69
CA ALA A 39 -8.96 3.09 -11.77
C ALA A 39 -7.70 2.44 -12.34
N ALA A 40 -7.18 1.44 -11.64
CA ALA A 40 -6.04 0.65 -12.07
C ALA A 40 -6.37 -0.85 -11.93
N PHE A 41 -5.97 -1.63 -12.93
CA PHE A 41 -6.27 -3.05 -13.03
C PHE A 41 -4.98 -3.87 -12.98
N VAL A 42 -5.07 -5.11 -12.50
CA VAL A 42 -3.90 -5.98 -12.35
C VAL A 42 -3.23 -6.20 -13.70
N GLU A 43 -1.92 -5.93 -13.74
CA GLU A 43 -1.06 -6.28 -14.86
C GLU A 43 -0.22 -7.52 -14.54
N GLN A 44 0.35 -7.58 -13.33
CA GLN A 44 1.11 -8.74 -12.85
C GLN A 44 0.74 -9.05 -11.40
N GLU A 45 0.72 -10.34 -11.06
CA GLU A 45 0.47 -10.82 -9.70
C GLU A 45 1.50 -11.89 -9.34
N GLY A 46 2.16 -11.69 -8.21
CA GLY A 46 3.08 -12.63 -7.60
C GLY A 46 2.69 -12.95 -6.16
N PRO A 47 3.40 -13.87 -5.49
CA PRO A 47 3.07 -14.32 -4.13
C PRO A 47 3.11 -13.21 -3.07
N SER A 48 3.90 -12.17 -3.31
CA SER A 48 4.17 -11.09 -2.35
C SER A 48 3.99 -9.69 -2.94
N HIS A 49 3.47 -9.58 -4.16
CA HIS A 49 3.25 -8.28 -4.79
C HIS A 49 2.21 -8.34 -5.91
N ILE A 50 1.65 -7.18 -6.24
CA ILE A 50 0.90 -6.96 -7.48
C ILE A 50 1.40 -5.68 -8.16
N THR A 51 1.35 -5.65 -9.48
CA THR A 51 1.43 -4.42 -10.26
C THR A 51 0.06 -4.13 -10.86
N LEU A 52 -0.37 -2.87 -10.79
CA LEU A 52 -1.61 -2.41 -11.40
C LEU A 52 -1.31 -1.28 -12.37
N ARG A 53 -2.05 -1.27 -13.49
CA ARG A 53 -1.91 -0.27 -14.55
C ARG A 53 -3.18 0.54 -14.74
N GLY A 54 -3.02 1.87 -14.74
CA GLY A 54 -4.06 2.84 -15.06
C GLY A 54 -4.24 3.01 -16.57
N GLN A 55 -5.32 3.71 -16.96
CA GLN A 55 -5.66 3.95 -18.37
C GLN A 55 -4.60 4.75 -19.15
N GLY A 56 -3.84 5.61 -18.47
CA GLY A 56 -2.78 6.43 -19.06
C GLY A 56 -1.42 5.74 -19.07
N GLY A 57 -1.36 4.44 -18.71
CA GLY A 57 -0.11 3.70 -18.55
C GLY A 57 0.58 3.95 -17.21
N GLU A 58 -0.09 4.62 -16.27
CA GLU A 58 0.44 4.81 -14.91
C GLU A 58 0.54 3.48 -14.18
N GLU A 59 1.47 3.38 -13.24
CA GLU A 59 1.76 2.14 -12.52
C GLU A 59 1.64 2.31 -11.01
N ILE A 60 1.08 1.29 -10.37
CA ILE A 60 1.02 1.12 -8.93
C ILE A 60 1.64 -0.24 -8.61
N VAL A 61 2.60 -0.26 -7.69
CA VAL A 61 3.16 -1.51 -7.16
C VAL A 61 2.80 -1.61 -5.69
N ILE A 62 2.14 -2.70 -5.31
CA ILE A 62 1.87 -3.02 -3.91
C ILE A 62 2.67 -4.26 -3.54
N GLY A 63 3.54 -4.13 -2.54
CA GLY A 63 4.34 -5.23 -1.99
C GLY A 63 3.92 -5.58 -0.57
N VAL A 64 4.02 -6.84 -0.20
CA VAL A 64 3.68 -7.34 1.14
C VAL A 64 4.77 -8.25 1.68
N VAL A 65 5.07 -8.10 2.97
CA VAL A 65 6.00 -8.96 3.71
C VAL A 65 5.36 -9.28 5.06
N ALA A 66 5.21 -10.57 5.37
CA ALA A 66 4.77 -11.01 6.68
C ALA A 66 5.83 -10.71 7.74
N GLY A 67 5.43 -10.26 8.93
CA GLY A 67 6.31 -10.05 10.06
C GLY A 67 5.59 -10.30 11.40
N ASP A 68 6.37 -10.28 12.49
CA ASP A 68 5.88 -10.61 13.83
C ASP A 68 4.80 -9.63 14.34
N ALA A 69 4.87 -8.38 13.88
CA ALA A 69 3.94 -7.31 14.21
C ALA A 69 2.79 -7.15 13.21
N GLY A 70 2.57 -8.11 12.31
CA GLY A 70 1.59 -8.05 11.22
C GLY A 70 2.24 -7.97 9.83
N THR A 71 1.46 -7.67 8.82
CA THR A 71 1.94 -7.56 7.44
C THR A 71 2.45 -6.14 7.17
N ARG A 72 3.72 -6.02 6.79
CA ARG A 72 4.29 -4.79 6.24
C ARG A 72 3.84 -4.65 4.79
N VAL A 73 3.28 -3.49 4.44
CA VAL A 73 2.76 -3.18 3.11
C VAL A 73 3.52 -1.98 2.56
N THR A 74 4.08 -2.13 1.37
CA THR A 74 4.73 -1.03 0.65
C THR A 74 3.93 -0.69 -0.61
N GLY A 75 3.90 0.60 -0.94
CA GLY A 75 3.24 1.13 -2.12
C GLY A 75 4.20 2.05 -2.86
N SER A 76 4.35 1.84 -4.17
CA SER A 76 5.18 2.66 -5.04
C SER A 76 4.41 3.08 -6.28
N THR A 77 4.55 4.35 -6.66
CA THR A 77 3.94 4.93 -7.86
C THR A 77 4.64 6.25 -8.22
N TYR A 78 4.38 6.76 -9.43
CA TYR A 78 4.78 8.10 -9.85
C TYR A 78 3.63 9.13 -9.77
N LEU A 79 2.36 8.68 -9.84
CA LEU A 79 1.19 9.58 -9.98
C LEU A 79 0.02 9.27 -9.03
N PHE A 80 0.07 8.15 -8.29
CA PHE A 80 -1.03 7.65 -7.46
C PHE A 80 -0.79 7.80 -5.96
N ASP A 81 0.07 8.72 -5.52
CA ASP A 81 0.48 8.84 -4.13
C ASP A 81 -0.70 8.96 -3.16
N GLN A 82 -1.69 9.79 -3.51
CA GLN A 82 -2.87 9.99 -2.67
C GLN A 82 -3.75 8.73 -2.60
N GLN A 83 -3.78 7.94 -3.66
CA GLN A 83 -4.59 6.73 -3.77
C GLN A 83 -3.95 5.60 -2.95
N ILE A 84 -2.61 5.51 -2.95
CA ILE A 84 -1.87 4.62 -2.06
C ILE A 84 -2.11 5.03 -0.59
N ALA A 85 -2.00 6.32 -0.26
CA ALA A 85 -2.26 6.79 1.11
C ALA A 85 -3.68 6.43 1.58
N ARG A 86 -4.70 6.63 0.72
CA ARG A 86 -6.10 6.28 1.02
C ARG A 86 -6.28 4.76 1.18
N PHE A 87 -5.66 3.96 0.32
CA PHE A 87 -5.68 2.51 0.47
C PHE A 87 -5.14 2.10 1.84
N PHE A 88 -4.01 2.67 2.28
CA PHE A 88 -3.42 2.36 3.58
C PHE A 88 -4.32 2.74 4.76
N THR A 89 -5.05 3.86 4.67
CA THR A 89 -6.02 4.22 5.72
C THR A 89 -7.19 3.27 5.84
N GLN A 90 -7.47 2.45 4.82
CA GLN A 90 -8.55 1.45 4.85
C GLN A 90 -8.08 0.11 5.43
N LEU A 91 -6.78 -0.14 5.51
CA LEU A 91 -6.26 -1.37 6.10
C LEU A 91 -6.42 -1.32 7.63
N PRO A 92 -6.86 -2.42 8.26
CA PRO A 92 -6.97 -2.48 9.72
C PRO A 92 -5.59 -2.35 10.35
N ALA A 93 -5.46 -1.44 11.32
CA ALA A 93 -4.21 -1.27 12.05
C ALA A 93 -3.83 -2.58 12.74
N SER A 94 -2.54 -2.92 12.71
CA SER A 94 -2.01 -3.95 13.60
C SER A 94 -1.90 -3.39 15.04
N ASP A 95 -1.96 -4.26 16.04
CA ASP A 95 -1.87 -3.89 17.46
C ASP A 95 -0.57 -3.14 17.80
N ALA A 96 0.48 -3.31 16.99
CA ALA A 96 1.72 -2.52 17.09
C ALA A 96 1.56 -1.04 16.69
N ASN A 97 0.57 -0.70 15.86
CA ASN A 97 0.28 0.67 15.41
C ASN A 97 -0.75 1.38 16.32
N SER A 98 -1.61 0.62 17.01
CA SER A 98 -2.53 1.16 18.04
C SER A 98 -1.78 1.77 19.23
N ALA A 99 -0.57 1.30 19.53
CA ALA A 99 0.29 1.82 20.60
C ALA A 99 0.94 3.18 20.29
N LEU A 100 1.07 3.56 19.01
CA LEU A 100 1.69 4.83 18.58
C LEU A 100 0.69 6.00 18.53
N GLY A 101 -0.62 5.72 18.60
CA GLY A 101 -1.68 6.74 18.65
C GLY A 101 -2.18 7.11 20.05
N ALA A 102 -1.70 6.41 21.10
CA ALA A 102 -2.20 6.55 22.47
C ALA A 102 -1.31 7.41 23.40
N VAL A 103 -0.27 8.05 22.88
CA VAL A 103 0.57 9.00 23.64
C VAL A 103 0.53 10.35 22.96
N THR A 104 -0.21 11.30 23.54
CA THR A 104 0.19 12.69 23.84
C THR A 104 -0.90 13.34 24.72
N PRO A 105 -0.52 14.09 25.78
CA PRO A 105 -1.39 14.62 26.86
C PRO A 105 -2.46 15.63 26.46
#